data_AF-A0A2A6FSG2-F1
#
_entry.id   AF-A0A2A6FSG2-F1
#
_cell.length_a   1.000
_cell.length_b   1.000
_cell.length_c   1.000
_cell.angle_alpha   90.00
_cell.angle_beta   90.00
_cell.angle_gamma   90.00
#
_symmetry.space_group_name_H-M   'P 1'
#
loop_
_entity.id
_entity.type
_entity.pdbx_description
1 polymer ?
#
loop_
_entity_poly.entity_id
_entity_poly.type
_entity_poly.pdbx_seq_one_letter_code
_entity_poly.pdbx_strand_id
1 'polypeptide(L)' 'MKGHPVVWTPRDRRQAASESLSRWRARSAEDKRVVRRSVVVDRVISSMAMENEPVSRTWVQQAKQTRA' A
#
# COMPACT_ATOMS: atom_id res chain seq x y z
N MET A 1 -32.32 0.61 -10.59
CA MET A 1 -31.35 1.53 -11.23
C MET A 1 -30.11 0.72 -11.59
N LYS A 2 -29.82 0.53 -12.89
CA LYS A 2 -28.60 -0.15 -13.34
C LYS A 2 -27.49 0.90 -13.39
N GLY A 3 -26.48 0.80 -12.53
CA GLY A 3 -25.32 1.68 -12.56
C GLY A 3 -24.54 1.47 -13.86
N HIS A 4 -24.36 2.53 -14.65
CA HIS A 4 -23.49 2.48 -15.81
C HIS A 4 -22.04 2.30 -15.35
N PRO A 5 -21.23 1.44 -16.00
CA PRO A 5 -19.83 1.29 -15.65
C PRO A 5 -19.09 2.59 -15.90
N VAL A 6 -18.38 3.09 -14.89
CA VAL A 6 -17.50 4.26 -15.03
C VAL A 6 -16.31 3.85 -15.89
N VAL A 7 -16.29 4.27 -17.16
CA VAL A 7 -15.16 4.07 -18.06
C VAL A 7 -14.14 5.18 -17.81
N TRP A 8 -13.02 4.83 -17.17
CA TRP A 8 -11.93 5.76 -16.90
C TRP A 8 -11.10 6.03 -18.15
N THR A 9 -11.05 7.29 -18.59
CA THR A 9 -10.18 7.71 -19.68
C THR A 9 -8.72 7.75 -19.23
N PRO A 10 -7.74 7.71 -20.15
CA PRO A 10 -6.33 7.90 -19.81
C PRO A 10 -6.06 9.22 -19.07
N ARG A 11 -6.82 10.28 -19.38
CA ARG A 11 -6.73 11.58 -18.69
C ARG A 11 -7.16 11.46 -17.23
N ASP A 12 -8.28 10.80 -16.97
CA ASP A 12 -8.80 10.61 -15.62
C ASP A 12 -7.83 9.82 -14.75
N ARG A 13 -7.16 8.80 -15.33
CA ARG A 13 -6.12 8.03 -14.62
C ARG A 13 -4.91 8.88 -14.27
N ARG A 14 -4.45 9.75 -15.19
CA ARG A 14 -3.33 10.66 -14.91
C ARG A 14 -3.69 11.66 -13.82
N GLN A 15 -4.91 12.19 -13.85
CA GLN A 15 -5.40 13.11 -12.82
C GLN A 15 -5.47 12.41 -11.46
N ALA A 16 -6.07 11.23 -11.38
CA ALA A 16 -6.13 10.44 -10.15
C ALA A 16 -4.74 10.07 -9.61
N ALA A 17 -3.78 9.77 -10.49
CA ALA A 17 -2.40 9.52 -10.10
C ALA A 17 -1.73 10.78 -9.52
N SER A 18 -1.93 11.94 -10.17
CA SER A 18 -1.41 13.24 -9.71
C SER A 18 -1.98 13.63 -8.34
N GLU A 19 -3.29 13.46 -8.13
CA GLU A 19 -3.96 13.72 -6.85
C GLU A 19 -3.47 12.77 -5.75
N SER A 20 -3.31 11.49 -6.08
CA SER A 20 -2.78 10.50 -5.15
C SER A 20 -1.34 10.82 -4.76
N LEU A 21 -0.51 11.25 -5.71
CA LEU A 21 0.86 11.69 -5.44
C LEU A 21 0.91 12.96 -4.60
N SER A 22 0.04 13.93 -4.87
CA SER A 22 -0.07 15.17 -4.08
C SER A 22 -0.48 14.87 -2.65
N ARG A 23 -1.50 14.03 -2.44
CA ARG A 23 -1.92 13.56 -1.10
C ARG A 23 -0.79 12.83 -0.38
N TRP A 24 -0.05 11.98 -1.08
CA TRP A 24 1.13 11.31 -0.51
C TRP A 24 2.21 12.31 -0.08
N ARG A 25 2.54 13.29 -0.92
CA ARG A 25 3.53 14.32 -0.62
C ARG A 25 3.15 15.17 0.58
N ALA A 26 1.86 15.46 0.77
CA ALA A 26 1.35 16.23 1.89
C ALA A 26 1.38 15.49 3.24
N ARG A 27 1.57 14.16 3.27
CA ARG A 27 1.63 13.41 4.54
C ARG A 27 2.86 13.75 5.39
N SER A 28 2.70 13.59 6.70
CA SER A 28 3.79 13.70 7.66
C SER A 28 4.90 12.68 7.39
N ALA A 29 6.11 12.95 7.89
CA ALA A 29 7.21 12.00 7.78
C ALA A 29 6.89 10.67 8.48
N GLU A 30 6.18 10.73 9.60
CA GLU A 30 5.77 9.55 10.37
C GLU A 30 4.76 8.70 9.60
N ASP A 31 3.71 9.30 9.03
CA ASP A 31 2.75 8.55 8.21
C ASP A 31 3.42 7.91 7.00
N LYS A 32 4.38 8.61 6.38
CA LYS A 32 5.17 8.06 5.28
C LYS A 32 6.04 6.89 5.73
N ARG A 33 6.54 6.89 6.97
CA ARG A 33 7.29 5.75 7.54
C ARG A 33 6.37 4.56 7.78
N VAL A 34 5.20 4.78 8.38
CA VAL A 34 4.20 3.71 8.63
C VAL A 34 3.75 3.06 7.31
N VAL A 35 3.40 3.84 6.29
CA VAL A 35 2.99 3.30 4.99
C VAL A 35 4.12 2.52 4.32
N ARG A 36 5.34 3.08 4.28
CA ARG A 36 6.51 2.37 3.71
C ARG A 36 6.78 1.05 4.43
N ARG A 37 6.68 1.03 5.75
CA ARG A 37 6.84 -0.17 6.56
C ARG A 37 5.81 -1.24 6.18
N SER A 38 4.53 -0.88 6.04
CA SER A 38 3.52 -1.86 5.60
C SER A 38 3.86 -2.46 4.24
N VAL A 39 4.26 -1.63 3.26
CA VAL A 39 4.65 -2.11 1.93
C VAL A 39 5.84 -3.06 1.97
N VAL A 40 6.85 -2.77 2.80
CA VAL A 40 8.01 -3.66 2.99
C VAL A 40 7.58 -4.99 3.60
N VAL A 41 6.75 -4.97 4.65
CA VAL A 41 6.23 -6.20 5.27
C VAL A 41 5.43 -7.03 4.27
N ASP A 42 4.56 -6.39 3.48
CA ASP A 42 3.77 -7.09 2.46
C ASP A 42 4.66 -7.72 1.39
N ARG A 43 5.75 -7.04 0.99
CA ARG A 43 6.75 -7.59 0.06
C ARG A 43 7.48 -8.80 0.65
N VAL A 44 7.85 -8.76 1.93
CA VAL A 44 8.47 -9.91 2.62
C VAL A 44 7.52 -11.09 2.64
N ILE A 45 6.26 -10.89 3.02
CA ILE A 45 5.25 -11.96 3.03
C ILE A 45 5.13 -12.61 1.64
N SER A 46 5.01 -11.82 0.58
CA SER A 46 4.92 -12.33 -0.78
C SER A 46 6.19 -13.10 -1.20
N SER A 47 7.37 -12.58 -0.87
CA SER A 47 8.65 -13.23 -1.19
C SER A 47 8.77 -14.58 -0.49
N MET A 48 8.46 -14.63 0.81
CA MET A 48 8.57 -15.84 1.61
C MET A 48 7.52 -16.89 1.19
N ALA A 49 6.32 -16.44 0.80
CA ALA A 49 5.30 -17.31 0.24
C ALA A 49 5.72 -17.95 -1.10
N MET A 50 6.49 -17.24 -1.95
CA MET A 50 7.04 -17.81 -3.18
C MET A 50 8.01 -18.96 -2.92
N GLU A 51 8.72 -18.93 -1.79
CA GLU A 51 9.64 -19.99 -1.35
C GLU A 51 8.95 -21.11 -0.54
N ASN A 52 7.61 -21.10 -0.43
CA ASN A 52 6.84 -22.00 0.45
C ASN A 52 7.18 -21.90 1.94
N GLU A 53 7.72 -20.76 2.39
CA GLU A 53 8.05 -20.50 3.79
C GLU A 53 7.12 -19.42 4.37
N PRO A 54 5.88 -19.75 4.78
CA PRO A 54 4.92 -18.73 5.20
C PRO A 54 5.36 -17.99 6.48
N VAL A 55 5.25 -16.67 6.46
CA VAL A 55 5.53 -15.82 7.62
C VAL A 55 4.39 -15.88 8.63
N SER A 56 4.71 -15.98 9.92
CA SER A 56 3.69 -16.05 10.97
C SER A 56 2.87 -14.75 11.08
N ARG A 57 1.57 -14.88 11.33
CA ARG A 57 0.66 -13.73 11.50
C ARG A 57 1.09 -12.82 12.65
N THR A 58 1.60 -13.39 13.74
CA THR A 58 2.10 -12.64 14.90
C THR A 58 3.29 -11.77 14.52
N TRP A 59 4.24 -12.30 13.75
CA TRP A 59 5.37 -11.53 13.25
C TRP A 59 4.90 -10.37 12.36
N VAL A 60 3.92 -10.62 11.47
CA VAL A 60 3.37 -9.57 10.59
C VAL A 60 2.75 -8.43 11.39
N GLN A 61 1.98 -8.74 12.43
CA GLN A 61 1.37 -7.72 13.30
C GLN A 61 2.44 -6.91 14.03
N GLN A 62 3.42 -7.58 14.64
CA GLN A 62 4.53 -6.92 15.33
C GLN A 62 5.32 -6.03 14.37
N ALA A 63 5.74 -6.56 13.22
CA ALA A 63 6.53 -5.83 12.24
C ALA A 63 5.83 -4.56 11.72
N LYS A 64 4.49 -4.57 11.60
CA LYS A 64 3.71 -3.38 11.22
C LYS A 64 3.55 -2.37 12.36
N GLN A 65 3.56 -2.82 13.61
CA GLN A 65 3.35 -1.99 14.80
C GLN A 65 4.63 -1.46 15.45
N THR A 66 5.78 -2.11 15.22
CA THR A 66 7.07 -1.67 15.77
C THR A 66 7.31 -0.21 15.40
N ARG A 67 7.55 0.66 16.37
CA ARG A 67 8.14 1.98 16.12
C ARG A 67 9.65 1.81 16.03
N ALA A 68 10.26 2.47 15.05
CA ALA A 68 11.71 2.55 14.93
C ALA A 68 12.22 3.71 15.79
#